data_AF-A0A7J7LJQ3-F1
#
_entry.id   AF-A0A7J7LJQ3-F1
#
_cell.length_a   1.000
_cell.length_b   1.000
_cell.length_c   1.000
_cell.angle_alpha   90.00
_cell.angle_beta   90.00
_cell.angle_gamma   90.00
#
_symmetry.space_group_name_H-M   'P 1'
#
loop_
_entity.id
_entity.type
_entity.pdbx_description
1 polymer ?
#
loop_
_entity_poly.entity_id
_entity_poly.type
_entity_poly.pdbx_seq_one_letter_code
_entity_poly.pdbx_strand_id
1 'polypeptide(L)'
;MLIENGEVHITHKTGHPFIEWKIEDLAIKVGLRLVDEALFCKADYPGYHNKKGDRRRCNRTFHVGKCSTYKFGLLRTVRNGN
;
A
#
# COMPACT_ATOMS: atom_id res chain seq x y z
N MET A 1 -6.44 14.65 -6.66
CA MET A 1 -6.54 14.09 -8.03
C MET A 1 -5.13 13.69 -8.44
N LEU A 2 -4.92 12.49 -9.01
CA LEU A 2 -3.59 12.02 -9.42
C LEU A 2 -3.23 12.63 -10.78
N ILE A 3 -2.00 13.13 -10.94
CA ILE A 3 -1.53 13.67 -12.23
C ILE A 3 -1.24 12.55 -13.23
N GLU A 4 -1.10 12.89 -14.51
CA GLU A 4 -0.63 11.94 -15.52
C GLU A 4 0.75 11.38 -15.12
N ASN A 5 0.90 10.05 -15.14
CA ASN A 5 2.06 9.29 -14.66
C ASN A 5 2.36 9.41 -13.15
N GLY A 6 1.48 10.04 -12.36
CA GLY A 6 1.57 9.98 -10.90
C GLY A 6 1.28 8.57 -10.38
N GLU A 7 1.85 8.25 -9.22
CA GLU A 7 1.65 6.97 -8.54
C GLU A 7 1.14 7.17 -7.11
N VAL A 8 0.36 6.21 -6.63
CA VAL A 8 -0.06 6.08 -5.23
C VAL A 8 0.63 4.85 -4.66
N HIS A 9 1.47 5.04 -3.64
CA HIS A 9 2.19 3.96 -2.97
C HIS A 9 1.53 3.64 -1.63
N ILE A 10 1.15 2.39 -1.42
CA ILE A 10 0.48 1.94 -0.19
C ILE A 10 1.27 0.76 0.39
N THR A 11 1.88 0.96 1.55
CA THR A 11 2.45 -0.15 2.32
C THR A 11 1.38 -0.73 3.25
N HIS A 12 1.03 -1.99 3.04
CA HIS A 12 -0.05 -2.67 3.76
C HIS A 12 0.38 -4.03 4.31
N LYS A 13 -0.25 -4.43 5.42
CA LYS A 13 -0.08 -5.77 5.98
C LYS A 13 -0.80 -6.78 5.11
N THR A 14 -0.11 -7.84 4.71
CA THR A 14 -0.65 -8.91 3.85
C THR A 14 -0.99 -10.18 4.64
N GLY A 15 -0.75 -10.19 5.96
CA GLY A 15 -1.24 -11.25 6.84
C GLY A 15 -2.71 -11.07 7.24
N HIS A 16 -3.38 -12.15 7.60
CA HIS A 16 -4.73 -12.10 8.19
C HIS A 16 -4.74 -11.25 9.48
N PRO A 17 -5.78 -10.42 9.72
CA PRO A 17 -7.00 -10.24 8.91
C PRO A 17 -6.89 -9.17 7.81
N PHE A 18 -5.74 -8.53 7.66
CA PHE A 18 -5.57 -7.33 6.82
C PHE A 18 -5.65 -7.63 5.32
N ILE A 19 -5.32 -8.86 4.91
CA ILE A 19 -5.47 -9.30 3.51
C ILE A 19 -6.92 -9.21 3.01
N GLU A 20 -7.90 -9.38 3.90
CA GLU A 20 -9.34 -9.32 3.56
C GLU A 20 -9.81 -7.92 3.15
N TRP A 21 -8.96 -6.91 3.32
CA TRP A 21 -9.27 -5.55 2.88
C TRP A 21 -9.21 -5.42 1.35
N LYS A 22 -8.57 -6.37 0.65
CA LYS A 22 -8.55 -6.47 -0.82
C LYS A 22 -8.25 -5.13 -1.50
N ILE A 23 -7.13 -4.53 -1.11
CA ILE A 23 -6.73 -3.18 -1.51
C ILE A 23 -6.60 -3.01 -3.03
N GLU A 24 -6.20 -4.05 -3.76
CA GLU A 24 -6.20 -4.03 -5.23
C GLU A 24 -7.61 -3.89 -5.82
N ASP A 25 -8.58 -4.65 -5.30
CA ASP A 25 -9.99 -4.55 -5.74
C ASP A 25 -10.55 -3.15 -5.46
N LEU A 26 -10.19 -2.57 -4.32
CA LEU A 26 -10.57 -1.19 -3.97
C LEU A 26 -9.93 -0.18 -4.92
N ALA A 27 -8.66 -0.36 -5.29
CA ALA A 27 -7.97 0.50 -6.24
C ALA A 27 -8.64 0.47 -7.63
N ILE A 28 -9.01 -0.72 -8.11
CA ILE A 28 -9.72 -0.89 -9.40
C ILE A 28 -11.06 -0.15 -9.39
N LYS A 29 -11.83 -0.26 -8.30
CA LYS A 29 -13.13 0.43 -8.16
C LYS A 29 -13.04 1.95 -8.25
N VAL A 30 -11.89 2.53 -7.93
CA VAL A 30 -11.64 3.98 -8.01
C VAL A 30 -10.84 4.39 -9.26
N GLY A 31 -10.69 3.51 -10.24
CA GLY A 31 -10.03 3.81 -11.52
C GLY A 31 -8.50 3.77 -11.45
N LEU A 32 -7.94 3.02 -10.51
CA LEU A 32 -6.50 2.76 -10.41
C LEU A 32 -6.18 1.32 -10.80
N ARG A 33 -4.95 1.07 -11.25
CA ARG A 33 -4.43 -0.27 -11.52
C ARG A 33 -3.12 -0.51 -10.80
N LEU A 34 -2.86 -1.75 -10.43
CA LEU A 34 -1.57 -2.15 -9.91
C LEU A 34 -0.51 -2.01 -11.02
N VAL A 35 0.56 -1.28 -10.70
CA VAL A 35 1.73 -1.10 -11.58
C VAL A 35 2.85 -2.02 -11.13
N ASP A 36 3.07 -2.13 -9.82
CA ASP A 36 4.15 -2.90 -9.21
C ASP A 36 3.82 -3.24 -7.75
N GLU A 37 4.46 -4.28 -7.21
CA GLU A 37 4.39 -4.68 -5.81
C GLU A 37 5.79 -5.03 -5.29
N ALA A 38 6.20 -4.41 -4.20
CA ALA A 38 7.47 -4.70 -3.54
C ALA A 38 7.25 -5.21 -2.11
N LEU A 39 7.92 -6.29 -1.72
CA LEU A 39 7.91 -6.75 -0.33
C LEU A 39 8.48 -5.66 0.58
N PHE A 40 7.80 -5.42 1.71
CA PHE A 40 8.32 -4.50 2.70
C PHE A 40 9.37 -5.18 3.57
N CYS A 41 10.60 -4.68 3.52
CA CYS A 41 11.64 -5.03 4.47
C CYS A 41 11.97 -3.82 5.34
N LYS A 42 11.90 -3.98 6.66
CA LYS A 42 12.23 -2.90 7.60
C LYS A 42 13.68 -2.40 7.44
N ALA A 43 14.60 -3.27 7.02
CA ALA A 43 16.02 -2.93 6.86
C ALA A 43 16.25 -1.89 5.76
N ASP A 44 15.36 -1.81 4.76
CA ASP A 44 15.47 -0.87 3.64
C ASP A 44 15.14 0.57 4.05
N TYR A 45 14.63 0.78 5.27
CA TYR A 45 14.19 2.08 5.78
C TYR A 45 14.91 2.43 7.09
N PRO A 46 16.17 2.90 7.02
CA PRO A 46 16.90 3.37 8.19
C PRO A 46 16.09 4.43 8.95
N GLY A 47 15.94 4.25 10.26
CA GLY A 47 15.17 5.16 11.11
C GLY A 47 13.68 4.84 11.23
N TYR A 48 13.12 3.92 10.42
CA TYR A 48 11.74 3.51 10.59
C TYR A 48 11.52 2.73 11.90
N HIS A 49 10.67 3.28 12.78
CA HIS A 49 10.30 2.70 14.06
C HIS A 49 8.79 2.75 14.25
N ASN A 50 8.11 1.63 14.06
CA ASN A 50 6.67 1.53 14.26
C ASN A 50 6.32 1.63 15.76
N LYS A 51 5.31 2.42 16.10
CA LYS A 51 4.88 2.67 17.49
C LYS A 51 3.39 2.41 17.64
N LYS A 52 2.99 1.94 18.82
CA LYS A 52 1.58 1.84 19.22
C LYS A 52 1.03 3.23 19.54
N GLY A 53 -0.17 3.53 19.03
CA GLY A 53 -0.78 4.84 19.14
C GLY A 53 -1.38 5.19 20.51
N ASP A 54 -1.84 4.20 21.29
CA ASP A 54 -2.62 4.48 22.51
C ASP A 54 -2.35 3.48 23.66
N ARG A 55 -2.80 3.85 24.88
CA ARG A 55 -2.78 3.12 26.16
C ARG A 55 -1.42 3.06 26.85
N ARG A 56 -1.33 2.29 27.96
CA ARG A 56 -0.12 2.10 28.79
C ARG A 56 1.12 1.57 28.04
N ARG A 57 0.94 1.09 26.81
CA ARG A 57 2.02 0.60 25.92
C ARG A 57 2.19 1.50 24.69
N CYS A 58 1.69 2.73 24.72
CA CYS A 58 1.98 3.74 23.71
C CYS A 58 3.51 3.86 23.52
N ASN A 59 3.93 4.28 22.33
CA ASN A 59 5.34 4.37 21.92
C ASN A 59 6.13 3.05 21.87
N ARG A 60 5.62 1.91 22.37
CA ARG A 60 6.27 0.60 22.18
C ARG A 60 6.08 0.12 20.74
N THR A 61 7.04 -0.66 20.26
CA THR A 61 6.96 -1.33 18.95
C THR A 61 6.00 -2.53 19.00
N PHE A 62 5.64 -3.02 17.81
CA PHE A 62 4.89 -4.26 17.62
C PHE A 62 5.44 -5.05 16.44
N HIS A 63 5.12 -6.35 16.36
CA HIS A 63 5.49 -7.16 15.21
C HIS A 63 4.73 -6.68 13.97
N VAL A 64 5.48 -6.26 12.94
CA VAL A 64 4.91 -5.72 11.71
C VAL A 64 4.24 -6.84 10.89
N GLY A 65 4.87 -8.01 10.80
CA GLY A 65 4.38 -9.14 10.01
C GLY A 65 4.66 -8.96 8.51
N LYS A 66 4.11 -9.87 7.69
CA LYS A 66 4.20 -9.79 6.23
C LYS A 66 3.50 -8.51 5.75
N CYS A 67 4.20 -7.74 4.93
CA CYS A 67 3.71 -6.50 4.35
C CYS A 67 4.25 -6.35 2.92
N SER A 68 3.50 -5.66 2.09
CA SER A 68 3.89 -5.28 0.73
C SER A 68 3.60 -3.81 0.50
N THR A 69 4.39 -3.17 -0.36
CA THR A 69 4.15 -1.84 -0.91
C THR A 69 3.62 -1.98 -2.32
N TYR A 70 2.36 -1.61 -2.49
CA TYR A 70 1.67 -1.59 -3.77
C TYR A 70 1.86 -0.23 -4.41
N LYS A 71 2.20 -0.21 -5.71
CA LYS A 71 2.25 1.01 -6.50
C LYS A 71 1.09 1.00 -7.48
N PHE A 72 0.21 1.98 -7.35
CA PHE A 72 -0.95 2.14 -8.22
C PHE A 72 -0.78 3.34 -9.13
N GLY A 73 -1.22 3.20 -10.38
CA GLY A 73 -1.29 4.28 -11.35
C GLY A 73 -2.69 4.42 -11.92
N LEU A 74 -2.94 5.49 -12.68
CA LEU A 74 -4.21 5.66 -13.39
C LEU A 74 -4.48 4.47 -14.31
N LEU A 75 -5.71 3.95 -14.25
CA LEU A 75 -6.20 3.01 -15.23
C LEU A 75 -6.30 3.74 -16.58
N ARG A 76 -5.36 3.45 -17.49
CA ARG A 76 -5.41 4.00 -18.85
C ARG A 76 -6.50 3.25 -19.63
N THR A 77 -7.62 3.91 -19.90
CA THR A 77 -8.55 3.43 -20.92
C THR A 77 -7.88 3.60 -22.27
N VAL A 78 -7.73 2.50 -23.03
CA VAL A 78 -7.36 2.60 -24.44
C VAL A 78 -8.51 3.31 -25.13
N ARG A 79 -8.28 4.54 -25.61
CA ARG A 79 -9.18 5.15 -26.58
C ARG A 79 -8.92 4.43 -27.89
N ASN A 80 -9.82 3.54 -28.29
CA ASN A 80 -9.86 3.10 -29.69
C ASN A 80 -10.12 4.35 -30.52
N GLY A 81 -9.12 4.78 -31.29
CA GLY A 81 -9.28 5.84 -32.28
C GLY A 81 -10.13 5.31 -33.43
N ASN A 82 -11.20 6.03 -33.75
CA ASN A 82 -11.89 5.94 -35.04
C ASN A 82 -11.01 6.50 -36.14
#